data_AF-A0A0C9T0D3-F1
#
_entry.id   AF-A0A0C9T0D3-F1
#
_cell.length_a   1.000
_cell.length_b   1.000
_cell.length_c   1.000
_cell.angle_alpha   90.00
_cell.angle_beta   90.00
_cell.angle_gamma   90.00
#
_symmetry.space_group_name_H-M   'P 1'
#
loop_
_entity.id
_entity.type
_entity.pdbx_description
1 polymer ?
#
loop_
_entity_poly.entity_id
_entity_poly.type
_entity_poly.pdbx_seq_one_letter_code
_entity_poly.pdbx_strand_id
1 'polypeptide(L)'
;MSKPLFANPFNDSIPEDSAKRIATLQAKLNKRLGPEYISQRPGPAGGPKLTYAEGWKIINLANEVFGFNGWSSNVVNLTTDFVEYSEESRRYNVGVTAILRVTLRDGTHHEDVGYGMLENSKSKAAALDKCKKEAVTDALKRTLRNFGNLLGNCLYDKAYAQEVVKIKVPPVSDAFMPLLIVSFNCY
;
A
#
# COMPACT_ATOMS: atom_id res chain seq x y z
N MET A 1 -62.23 0.59 -11.10
CA MET A 1 -61.17 0.04 -10.24
C MET A 1 -59.83 0.41 -10.85
N SER A 2 -59.17 1.42 -10.28
CA SER A 2 -57.87 1.96 -10.70
C SER A 2 -56.72 1.10 -10.16
N LYS A 3 -55.76 0.73 -11.00
CA LYS A 3 -54.47 0.15 -10.57
C LYS A 3 -53.68 1.20 -9.76
N PRO A 4 -52.99 0.85 -8.66
CA PRO A 4 -52.13 1.80 -7.98
C PRO A 4 -50.86 2.06 -8.81
N LEU A 5 -50.49 3.34 -8.89
CA LEU A 5 -49.40 3.91 -9.72
C LEU A 5 -48.03 3.95 -9.01
N PHE A 6 -47.87 3.25 -7.89
CA PHE A 6 -46.64 3.28 -7.11
C PHE A 6 -46.22 1.86 -6.74
N ALA A 7 -45.48 1.21 -7.64
CA ALA A 7 -44.58 0.14 -7.22
C ALA A 7 -43.46 0.79 -6.41
N ASN A 8 -43.19 0.25 -5.23
CA ASN A 8 -42.19 0.74 -4.30
C ASN A 8 -40.79 0.68 -4.97
N PRO A 9 -40.08 1.79 -5.21
CA PRO A 9 -38.80 1.79 -5.92
C PRO A 9 -37.63 1.19 -5.10
N PHE A 10 -37.90 0.79 -3.85
CA PHE A 10 -36.96 0.16 -2.93
C PHE A 10 -37.13 -1.36 -2.85
N ASN A 11 -37.39 -2.02 -3.98
CA ASN A 11 -37.15 -3.45 -4.04
C ASN A 11 -35.64 -3.66 -4.19
N ASP A 12 -34.96 -3.71 -3.04
CA ASP A 12 -33.54 -4.01 -2.84
C ASP A 12 -33.18 -5.41 -3.35
N SER A 13 -33.14 -5.58 -4.67
CA SER A 13 -32.34 -6.64 -5.27
C SER A 13 -31.00 -6.03 -5.64
N ILE A 14 -30.02 -6.12 -4.73
CA ILE A 14 -28.61 -6.07 -5.13
C ILE A 14 -28.50 -7.03 -6.32
N PRO A 15 -28.10 -6.58 -7.52
CA PRO A 15 -28.03 -7.46 -8.68
C PRO A 15 -27.21 -8.69 -8.30
N GLU A 16 -27.70 -9.90 -8.59
CA GLU A 16 -27.01 -11.15 -8.23
C GLU A 16 -25.55 -11.15 -8.72
N ASP A 17 -25.28 -10.43 -9.82
CA ASP A 17 -23.96 -10.11 -10.36
C ASP A 17 -23.07 -9.31 -9.38
N SER A 18 -23.64 -8.33 -8.67
CA SER A 18 -22.94 -7.55 -7.64
C SER A 18 -22.62 -8.39 -6.40
N ALA A 19 -23.54 -9.24 -5.93
CA ALA A 19 -23.28 -10.13 -4.80
C ALA A 19 -22.17 -11.15 -5.11
N LYS A 20 -22.22 -11.79 -6.29
CA LYS A 20 -21.16 -12.70 -6.78
C LYS A 20 -19.82 -11.99 -6.94
N ARG A 21 -19.82 -10.77 -7.45
CA ARG A 21 -18.62 -9.93 -7.58
C ARG A 21 -18.02 -9.57 -6.23
N ILE A 22 -18.84 -9.16 -5.26
CA ILE A 22 -18.40 -8.86 -3.89
C ILE A 22 -17.78 -10.11 -3.25
N ALA A 23 -18.45 -11.27 -3.36
CA ALA A 23 -17.93 -12.53 -2.82
C ALA A 23 -16.58 -12.92 -3.46
N THR A 24 -16.43 -12.72 -4.77
CA THR A 24 -15.18 -12.98 -5.50
C THR A 24 -14.06 -12.05 -5.05
N LEU A 25 -14.34 -10.75 -4.90
CA LEU A 25 -13.38 -9.77 -4.39
C LEU A 25 -12.97 -10.10 -2.95
N GLN A 26 -13.94 -10.43 -2.09
CA GLN A 26 -13.67 -10.83 -0.71
C GLN A 26 -12.78 -12.09 -0.66
N ALA A 27 -13.06 -13.08 -1.49
CA ALA A 27 -12.25 -14.30 -1.57
C ALA A 27 -10.81 -14.00 -2.03
N LYS A 28 -10.60 -13.07 -2.97
CA LYS A 28 -9.27 -12.60 -3.37
C LYS A 28 -8.56 -11.91 -2.22
N LEU A 29 -9.21 -10.95 -1.56
CA LEU A 29 -8.65 -10.16 -0.46
C LEU A 29 -8.29 -11.02 0.78
N ASN A 30 -8.99 -12.14 0.99
CA ASN A 30 -8.71 -13.08 2.08
C ASN A 30 -7.42 -13.90 1.88
N LYS A 31 -6.91 -14.01 0.64
CA LYS A 31 -5.62 -14.67 0.37
C LYS A 31 -4.49 -13.94 1.08
N ARG A 32 -3.39 -14.65 1.35
CA ARG A 32 -2.19 -14.06 1.96
C ARG A 32 -1.06 -13.96 0.92
N LEU A 33 -0.11 -13.05 1.14
CA LEU A 33 1.01 -12.77 0.23
C LEU A 33 1.98 -13.96 0.05
N GLY A 34 2.24 -14.39 -1.18
CA GLY A 34 3.34 -15.33 -1.39
C GLY A 34 4.71 -14.75 -1.00
N PRO A 35 5.72 -15.60 -0.70
CA PRO A 35 7.09 -15.17 -0.40
C PRO A 35 7.71 -14.27 -1.48
N GLU A 36 7.29 -14.38 -2.74
CA GLU A 36 7.70 -13.55 -3.87
C GLU A 36 7.32 -12.06 -3.70
N TYR A 37 6.33 -11.75 -2.86
CA TYR A 37 5.89 -10.38 -2.58
C TYR A 37 6.58 -9.76 -1.38
N ILE A 38 7.43 -10.52 -0.68
CA ILE A 38 7.92 -10.19 0.65
C ILE A 38 9.43 -9.92 0.61
N SER A 39 9.84 -8.91 1.35
CA SER A 39 11.22 -8.52 1.53
C SER A 39 11.54 -8.37 3.02
N GLN A 40 12.81 -8.50 3.38
CA GLN A 40 13.29 -8.29 4.74
C GLN A 40 14.30 -7.16 4.79
N ARG A 41 14.20 -6.31 5.80
CA ARG A 41 15.23 -5.33 6.15
C ARG A 41 15.74 -5.56 7.56
N PRO A 42 16.98 -5.19 7.90
CA PRO A 42 17.45 -5.18 9.27
C PRO A 42 16.53 -4.35 10.17
N GLY A 43 16.31 -4.80 11.40
CA GLY A 43 15.57 -4.02 12.40
C GLY A 43 16.40 -2.84 12.92
N PRO A 44 15.74 -1.82 13.51
CA PRO A 44 16.43 -0.76 14.21
C PRO A 44 17.35 -1.32 15.31
N ALA A 45 18.51 -0.70 15.53
CA ALA A 45 19.46 -1.06 16.59
C ALA A 45 19.88 -2.55 16.63
N GLY A 46 19.93 -3.21 15.47
CA GLY A 46 20.29 -4.64 15.40
C GLY A 46 19.16 -5.58 15.84
N GLY A 47 17.94 -5.07 15.97
CA GLY A 47 16.75 -5.86 16.28
C GLY A 47 16.37 -6.86 15.17
N PRO A 48 15.32 -7.67 15.40
CA PRO A 48 14.84 -8.65 14.44
C PRO A 48 14.58 -8.03 13.07
N LYS A 49 14.85 -8.80 12.01
CA LYS A 49 14.52 -8.38 10.64
C LYS A 49 13.04 -8.03 10.53
N LEU A 50 12.75 -6.92 9.88
CA LEU A 50 11.39 -6.48 9.59
C LEU A 50 10.97 -6.99 8.23
N THR A 51 9.86 -7.72 8.20
CA THR A 51 9.22 -8.23 6.99
C THR A 51 8.28 -7.16 6.42
N TYR A 52 8.40 -6.86 5.13
CA TYR A 52 7.57 -5.85 4.46
C TYR A 52 7.32 -6.21 3.00
N ALA A 53 6.27 -5.64 2.41
CA ALA A 53 6.06 -5.65 0.98
C ALA A 53 6.51 -4.30 0.36
N GLU A 54 7.15 -4.37 -0.79
CA GLU A 54 7.57 -3.18 -1.54
C GLU A 54 6.37 -2.44 -2.13
N GLY A 55 6.46 -1.11 -2.22
CA GLY A 55 5.32 -0.27 -2.66
C GLY A 55 4.82 -0.63 -4.05
N TRP A 56 5.72 -0.87 -5.01
CA TRP A 56 5.36 -1.22 -6.38
C TRP A 56 4.57 -2.54 -6.48
N LYS A 57 4.91 -3.53 -5.63
CA LYS A 57 4.19 -4.81 -5.57
C LYS A 57 2.77 -4.64 -5.06
N ILE A 58 2.59 -3.81 -4.03
CA ILE A 58 1.27 -3.49 -3.48
C ILE A 58 0.41 -2.73 -4.49
N ILE A 59 0.99 -1.81 -5.27
CA ILE A 59 0.29 -1.12 -6.37
C ILE A 59 -0.18 -2.11 -7.44
N ASN A 60 0.69 -3.04 -7.84
CA ASN A 60 0.32 -4.07 -8.83
C ASN A 60 -0.79 -4.99 -8.31
N LEU A 61 -0.73 -5.41 -7.04
CA LEU A 61 -1.79 -6.20 -6.42
C LEU A 61 -3.11 -5.42 -6.35
N ALA A 62 -3.08 -4.13 -6.03
CA ALA A 62 -4.29 -3.30 -6.06
C ALA A 62 -4.89 -3.22 -7.48
N ASN A 63 -4.04 -3.07 -8.51
CA ASN A 63 -4.47 -3.11 -9.91
C ASN A 63 -5.04 -4.48 -10.33
N GLU A 64 -4.50 -5.59 -9.83
CA GLU A 64 -5.01 -6.94 -10.11
C GLU A 64 -6.35 -7.22 -9.41
N VAL A 65 -6.50 -6.76 -8.17
CA VAL A 65 -7.69 -7.00 -7.35
C VAL A 65 -8.84 -6.10 -7.77
N PHE A 66 -8.59 -4.80 -7.90
CA PHE A 66 -9.63 -3.81 -8.17
C PHE A 66 -9.74 -3.43 -9.65
N GLY A 67 -8.71 -3.68 -10.46
CA GLY A 67 -8.56 -3.12 -11.80
C GLY A 67 -7.90 -1.74 -11.77
N PHE A 68 -7.17 -1.37 -12.81
CA PHE A 68 -6.46 -0.07 -12.91
C PHE A 68 -7.36 1.16 -12.71
N ASN A 69 -8.68 1.02 -12.98
CA ASN A 69 -9.70 2.05 -12.81
C ASN A 69 -10.71 1.71 -11.70
N GLY A 70 -10.42 0.74 -10.84
CA GLY A 70 -11.28 0.32 -9.73
C GLY A 70 -10.92 0.96 -8.39
N TRP A 71 -9.77 1.60 -8.30
CA TRP A 71 -9.28 2.28 -7.11
C TRP A 71 -8.54 3.57 -7.50
N SER A 72 -8.42 4.47 -6.53
CA SER A 72 -7.63 5.70 -6.63
C SER A 72 -7.01 6.02 -5.28
N SER A 73 -5.93 6.78 -5.28
CA SER A 73 -5.33 7.32 -4.06
C SER A 73 -5.28 8.84 -4.11
N ASN A 74 -5.45 9.47 -2.95
CA ASN A 74 -5.38 10.92 -2.78
C ASN A 74 -4.57 11.26 -1.52
N VAL A 75 -3.59 12.14 -1.67
CA VAL A 75 -2.86 12.71 -0.52
C VAL A 75 -3.76 13.77 0.11
N VAL A 76 -4.34 13.42 1.25
CA VAL A 76 -5.25 14.30 2.02
C VAL A 76 -4.46 15.40 2.71
N ASN A 77 -3.31 15.05 3.28
CA ASN A 77 -2.40 16.00 3.91
C ASN A 77 -0.95 15.53 3.78
N LEU A 78 -0.02 16.48 3.66
CA LEU A 78 1.42 16.22 3.68
C LEU A 78 2.10 17.30 4.52
N THR A 79 2.52 16.94 5.73
CA THR A 79 3.06 17.87 6.72
C THR A 79 4.54 17.58 6.94
N THR A 80 5.38 18.61 6.86
CA THR A 80 6.77 18.54 7.33
C THR A 80 6.76 18.85 8.82
N ASP A 81 6.91 17.82 9.64
CA ASP A 81 6.76 17.93 11.09
C ASP A 81 7.95 18.65 11.72
N PHE A 82 9.16 18.34 11.22
CA PHE A 82 10.37 19.07 11.60
C PHE A 82 11.41 19.06 10.49
N VAL A 83 12.23 20.11 10.49
CA VAL A 83 13.51 20.16 9.76
C VAL A 83 14.53 20.79 10.68
N GLU A 84 15.37 19.95 11.26
CA GLU A 84 16.38 20.36 12.23
C GLU A 84 17.76 20.31 11.61
N TYR A 85 18.57 21.34 11.83
CA TYR A 85 19.97 21.37 11.45
C TYR A 85 20.82 21.32 12.71
N SER A 86 21.71 20.34 12.79
CA SER A 86 22.69 20.21 13.88
C SER A 86 23.97 20.94 13.49
N GLU A 87 24.31 22.01 14.23
CA GLU A 87 25.54 22.78 14.04
C GLU A 87 26.80 21.91 14.31
N GLU A 88 26.72 21.01 15.29
CA GLU A 88 27.81 20.11 15.67
C GLU A 88 28.16 19.11 14.56
N SER A 89 27.15 18.44 14.01
CA SER A 89 27.35 17.42 12.98
C SER A 89 27.37 17.99 11.57
N ARG A 90 26.86 19.22 11.37
CA ARG A 90 26.57 19.86 10.07
C ARG A 90 25.66 18.99 9.20
N ARG A 91 24.55 18.54 9.79
CA ARG A 91 23.60 17.58 9.19
C ARG A 91 22.16 17.94 9.50
N TYR A 92 21.28 17.49 8.62
CA TYR A 92 19.83 17.69 8.72
C TYR A 92 19.13 16.42 9.19
N ASN A 93 18.19 16.59 10.12
CA ASN A 93 17.18 15.61 10.48
C ASN A 93 15.81 16.11 10.02
N VAL A 94 15.05 15.27 9.32
CA VAL A 94 13.77 15.64 8.71
C VAL A 94 12.73 14.56 8.98
N GLY A 95 11.56 14.98 9.47
CA GLY A 95 10.37 14.16 9.64
C GLY A 95 9.21 14.70 8.80
N VAL A 96 8.50 13.81 8.10
CA VAL A 96 7.34 14.15 7.28
C VAL A 96 6.23 13.14 7.52
N THR A 97 5.03 13.64 7.80
CA THR A 97 3.79 12.87 7.92
C THR A 97 2.94 13.05 6.67
N ALA A 98 2.37 11.96 6.17
CA ALA A 98 1.36 11.98 5.10
C ALA A 98 0.06 11.32 5.59
N ILE A 99 -1.09 11.94 5.30
CA ILE A 99 -2.41 11.31 5.41
C ILE A 99 -2.88 11.00 3.99
N LEU A 100 -3.25 9.76 3.73
CA LEU A 100 -3.63 9.30 2.41
C LEU A 100 -4.97 8.58 2.46
N ARG A 101 -5.84 8.87 1.49
CA ARG A 101 -7.10 8.17 1.26
C ARG A 101 -6.99 7.26 0.05
N VAL A 102 -7.44 6.02 0.17
CA VAL A 102 -7.71 5.14 -0.98
C VAL A 102 -9.21 4.99 -1.13
N THR A 103 -9.72 5.23 -2.33
CA THR A 103 -11.16 5.15 -2.65
C THR A 103 -11.39 4.14 -3.76
N LEU A 104 -12.30 3.19 -3.55
CA LEU A 104 -12.77 2.23 -4.53
C LEU A 104 -13.88 2.83 -5.40
N ARG A 105 -14.17 2.20 -6.54
CA ARG A 105 -15.20 2.67 -7.49
C ARG A 105 -16.60 2.82 -6.86
N ASP A 106 -16.93 2.01 -5.88
CA ASP A 106 -18.22 2.05 -5.19
C ASP A 106 -18.32 3.15 -4.11
N GLY A 107 -17.24 3.93 -3.90
CA GLY A 107 -17.15 4.98 -2.89
C GLY A 107 -16.60 4.52 -1.54
N THR A 108 -16.39 3.22 -1.34
CA THR A 108 -15.73 2.68 -0.14
C THR A 108 -14.31 3.24 -0.05
N HIS A 109 -13.93 3.74 1.11
CA HIS A 109 -12.60 4.30 1.30
C HIS A 109 -12.04 4.02 2.69
N HIS A 110 -10.71 4.04 2.75
CA HIS A 110 -9.94 4.04 3.98
C HIS A 110 -8.95 5.18 3.96
N GLU A 111 -8.58 5.65 5.15
CA GLU A 111 -7.47 6.57 5.38
C GLU A 111 -6.51 5.98 6.39
N ASP A 112 -5.22 6.21 6.17
CA ASP A 112 -4.19 5.90 7.16
C ASP A 112 -3.06 6.95 7.05
N VAL A 113 -2.22 6.96 8.07
CA VAL A 113 -1.08 7.87 8.20
C VAL A 113 0.19 7.13 7.80
N GLY A 114 1.08 7.76 7.03
CA GLY A 114 2.43 7.27 6.76
C GLY A 114 3.48 8.25 7.21
N TYR A 115 4.70 7.74 7.42
CA TYR A 115 5.79 8.54 7.94
C TYR A 115 7.08 8.33 7.16
N GLY A 116 7.76 9.43 6.85
CA GLY A 116 9.07 9.44 6.23
C GLY A 116 10.06 10.17 7.11
N MET A 117 11.20 9.53 7.37
CA MET A 117 12.25 10.10 8.21
C MET A 117 13.63 9.91 7.59
N LEU A 118 14.46 10.93 7.76
CA LEU A 118 15.87 10.86 7.44
C LEU A 118 16.64 11.65 8.49
N GLU A 119 17.55 10.97 9.14
CA GLU A 119 18.51 11.56 10.07
C GLU A 119 19.88 11.67 9.39
N ASN A 120 20.70 12.60 9.88
CA ASN A 120 22.11 12.72 9.49
C ASN A 120 22.31 12.98 7.97
N SER A 121 21.41 13.74 7.34
CA SER A 121 21.55 14.10 5.92
C SER A 121 22.51 15.27 5.71
N LYS A 122 23.33 15.22 4.67
CA LYS A 122 24.18 16.36 4.28
C LYS A 122 23.39 17.47 3.56
N SER A 123 22.23 17.15 2.99
CA SER A 123 21.45 18.06 2.16
C SER A 123 20.00 18.13 2.64
N LYS A 124 19.53 19.33 2.96
CA LYS A 124 18.13 19.61 3.32
C LYS A 124 17.17 19.21 2.20
N ALA A 125 17.52 19.53 0.95
CA ALA A 125 16.68 19.24 -0.21
C ALA A 125 16.53 17.73 -0.42
N ALA A 126 17.64 16.99 -0.38
CA ALA A 126 17.60 15.53 -0.53
C ALA A 126 16.85 14.85 0.64
N ALA A 127 16.96 15.40 1.85
CA ALA A 127 16.21 14.89 3.00
C ALA A 127 14.71 15.09 2.85
N LEU A 128 14.27 16.29 2.48
CA LEU A 128 12.86 16.58 2.23
C LEU A 128 12.29 15.74 1.09
N ASP A 129 13.02 15.57 0.01
CA ASP A 129 12.62 14.76 -1.14
C ASP A 129 12.39 13.29 -0.73
N LYS A 130 13.37 12.67 -0.08
CA LYS A 130 13.25 11.30 0.45
C LYS A 130 12.08 11.18 1.44
N CYS A 131 12.00 12.05 2.45
CA CYS A 131 10.98 11.92 3.49
C CYS A 131 9.56 12.09 2.93
N LYS A 132 9.34 13.00 1.98
CA LYS A 132 8.04 13.17 1.34
C LYS A 132 7.64 11.93 0.53
N LYS A 133 8.55 11.38 -0.26
CA LYS A 133 8.31 10.15 -1.04
C LYS A 133 8.03 8.94 -0.15
N GLU A 134 8.83 8.78 0.91
CA GLU A 134 8.68 7.70 1.88
C GLU A 134 7.36 7.81 2.64
N ALA A 135 7.00 8.99 3.14
CA ALA A 135 5.75 9.21 3.87
C ALA A 135 4.51 8.86 3.03
N VAL A 136 4.46 9.31 1.77
CA VAL A 136 3.35 9.02 0.86
C VAL A 136 3.28 7.53 0.52
N THR A 137 4.43 6.89 0.27
CA THR A 137 4.49 5.45 -0.05
C THR A 137 4.08 4.60 1.15
N ASP A 138 4.52 4.98 2.35
CA ASP A 138 4.13 4.30 3.59
C ASP A 138 2.63 4.44 3.86
N ALA A 139 2.09 5.66 3.74
CA ALA A 139 0.66 5.94 3.90
C ALA A 139 -0.18 5.12 2.92
N LEU A 140 0.26 5.02 1.65
CA LEU A 140 -0.40 4.20 0.63
C LEU A 140 -0.48 2.73 1.03
N LYS A 141 0.66 2.12 1.39
CA LYS A 141 0.70 0.71 1.81
C LYS A 141 -0.17 0.46 3.04
N ARG A 142 -0.10 1.37 4.01
CA ARG A 142 -0.87 1.27 5.26
C ARG A 142 -2.37 1.41 5.01
N THR A 143 -2.76 2.30 4.10
CA THR A 143 -4.17 2.46 3.72
C THR A 143 -4.69 1.21 2.99
N LEU A 144 -3.92 0.70 2.02
CA LEU A 144 -4.31 -0.47 1.22
C LEU A 144 -4.47 -1.75 2.05
N ARG A 145 -3.69 -1.93 3.12
CA ARG A 145 -3.82 -3.11 3.98
C ARG A 145 -5.21 -3.23 4.63
N ASN A 146 -5.92 -2.11 4.85
CA ASN A 146 -7.24 -2.14 5.49
C ASN A 146 -8.30 -2.89 4.65
N PHE A 147 -8.06 -3.07 3.35
CA PHE A 147 -8.95 -3.83 2.48
C PHE A 147 -8.76 -5.35 2.57
N GLY A 148 -7.62 -5.86 3.06
CA GLY A 148 -7.44 -7.29 3.25
C GLY A 148 -6.02 -7.82 3.33
N ASN A 149 -5.91 -9.12 3.59
CA ASN A 149 -4.64 -9.84 3.75
C ASN A 149 -3.76 -9.75 2.51
N LEU A 150 -4.34 -9.89 1.32
CA LEU A 150 -3.59 -9.86 0.06
C LEU A 150 -2.91 -8.51 -0.18
N LEU A 151 -3.45 -7.42 0.38
CA LEU A 151 -2.87 -6.08 0.27
C LEU A 151 -1.95 -5.72 1.44
N GLY A 152 -1.44 -6.72 2.16
CA GLY A 152 -0.39 -6.56 3.16
C GLY A 152 -0.84 -6.71 4.60
N ASN A 153 -2.14 -6.89 4.88
CA ASN A 153 -2.60 -7.05 6.27
C ASN A 153 -2.02 -8.31 6.93
N CYS A 154 -1.77 -9.38 6.14
CA CYS A 154 -1.19 -10.61 6.68
C CYS A 154 0.21 -10.42 7.27
N LEU A 155 0.97 -9.40 6.86
CA LEU A 155 2.33 -9.15 7.39
C LEU A 155 2.33 -8.66 8.84
N TYR A 156 1.18 -8.25 9.38
CA TYR A 156 1.02 -7.90 10.79
C TYR A 156 0.74 -9.12 11.67
N ASP A 157 0.38 -10.26 11.09
CA ASP A 157 0.36 -11.55 11.79
C ASP A 157 1.81 -12.04 11.93
N LYS A 158 2.33 -11.95 13.16
CA LYS A 158 3.72 -12.31 13.49
C LYS A 158 4.04 -13.78 13.16
N ALA A 159 3.09 -14.69 13.37
CA ALA A 159 3.29 -16.10 13.07
C ALA A 159 3.41 -16.29 11.56
N TYR A 160 2.51 -15.69 10.80
CA TYR A 160 2.58 -15.74 9.35
C TYR A 160 3.86 -15.11 8.78
N ALA A 161 4.26 -13.94 9.27
CA ALA A 161 5.46 -13.24 8.81
C ALA A 161 6.75 -14.04 9.06
N GLN A 162 6.77 -14.91 10.07
CA GLN A 162 7.89 -15.81 10.37
C GLN A 162 7.87 -17.08 9.50
N GLU A 163 6.69 -17.62 9.17
CA GLU A 163 6.57 -18.82 8.35
C GLU A 163 6.80 -18.54 6.87
N VAL A 164 6.24 -17.46 6.33
CA VAL A 164 6.29 -17.16 4.90
C VAL A 164 7.71 -16.95 4.39
N VAL A 165 8.60 -16.41 5.22
CA VAL A 165 10.02 -16.18 4.87
C VAL A 165 10.85 -17.46 4.82
N LYS A 166 10.34 -18.58 5.35
CA LYS A 166 11.02 -19.90 5.28
C LYS A 166 10.74 -20.62 3.96
N ILE A 167 9.74 -20.17 3.20
CA ILE A 167 9.35 -20.77 1.93
C ILE A 167 10.39 -20.38 0.87
N LYS A 168 11.04 -21.37 0.25
CA LYS A 168 12.01 -21.14 -0.82
C LYS A 168 11.27 -20.79 -2.11
N VAL A 169 11.49 -19.58 -2.63
CA VAL A 169 11.03 -19.20 -3.97
C VAL A 169 12.04 -19.75 -4.98
N PRO A 170 11.62 -20.54 -5.98
CA PRO A 170 12.51 -20.90 -7.08
C PRO A 170 12.96 -19.61 -7.80
N PRO A 171 14.22 -19.54 -8.29
CA PRO A 171 14.68 -18.38 -9.03
C PRO A 171 13.78 -18.17 -10.24
N VAL A 172 13.30 -16.92 -10.42
CA VAL A 172 12.54 -16.54 -11.61
C VAL A 172 13.47 -16.71 -12.81
N SER A 173 13.12 -17.56 -13.77
CA SER A 173 13.90 -17.71 -14.99
C SER A 173 13.69 -16.49 -15.88
N ASP A 174 14.78 -15.83 -16.29
CA ASP A 174 14.80 -14.62 -17.13
C ASP A 174 14.26 -14.82 -18.58
N ALA A 175 13.54 -15.90 -18.85
CA ALA A 175 13.22 -16.32 -20.22
C ALA A 175 12.11 -15.50 -20.91
N PHE A 176 11.43 -14.59 -20.22
CA PHE A 176 10.42 -13.72 -20.84
C PHE A 176 10.41 -12.31 -20.21
N MET A 177 11.40 -11.50 -20.56
CA MET A 177 11.29 -10.04 -20.48
C MET A 177 11.15 -9.51 -21.92
N PRO A 178 9.96 -9.10 -22.39
CA PRO A 178 9.91 -8.26 -23.57
C PRO A 178 10.64 -6.95 -23.25
N LEU A 179 11.63 -6.60 -24.09
CA LEU A 179 12.35 -5.33 -24.06
C LEU A 179 11.37 -4.16 -24.03
N LEU A 180 11.05 -3.60 -22.86
CA LEU A 180 10.48 -2.26 -22.68
C LEU A 180 10.33 -1.92 -21.19
N ILE A 181 11.42 -2.02 -20.42
CA ILE A 181 11.54 -1.22 -19.21
C ILE A 181 12.90 -0.53 -19.30
N VAL A 182 12.89 0.64 -19.94
CA VAL A 182 13.89 1.66 -19.62
C VAL A 182 13.75 1.89 -18.13
N SER A 183 14.80 1.60 -17.37
CA SER A 183 14.90 1.94 -15.95
C SER A 183 14.67 3.43 -15.77
N PHE A 184 13.42 3.84 -15.59
CA PHE A 184 13.11 5.04 -14.85
C PHE A 184 13.49 4.73 -13.41
N ASN A 185 14.73 5.08 -13.05
CA ASN A 185 15.01 5.43 -11.67
C ASN A 185 14.09 6.61 -11.35
N CYS A 186 12.89 6.32 -10.85
CA CYS A 186 12.20 7.25 -9.97
C CYS A 186 13.10 7.37 -8.73
N TYR A 187 13.97 8.38 -8.78
CA TYR A 187 14.62 8.94 -7.60
C TYR A 187 13.56 9.29 -6.56
#